data_AF-A0A179D2D7-F1
#
_entry.id   AF-A0A179D2D7-F1
#
_cell.length_a   1.000
_cell.length_b   1.000
_cell.length_c   1.000
_cell.angle_alpha   90.00
_cell.angle_beta   90.00
_cell.angle_gamma   90.00
#
_symmetry.space_group_name_H-M   'P 1'
#
loop_
_entity.id
_entity.type
_entity.pdbx_description
1 polymer ?
#
loop_
_entity_poly.entity_id
_entity_poly.type
_entity_poly.pdbx_seq_one_letter_code
_entity_poly.pdbx_strand_id
1 'polypeptide(L)'
;MQAKGGESPIGIRAIQEIYTAKDLYEAQEAWVITNSYFTKSAEEAARKLNVKLFNKLHLMRIINQVSGYNAILKIKKELYLVEETLEKLRTREQELLKEKKALEERLSEIEKKIKN
;
A
#
# COMPACT_ATOMS: atom_id res chain seq x y z
N MET A 1 29.05 -1.36 13.70
CA MET A 1 28.22 -0.21 13.29
C MET A 1 26.80 -0.47 13.78
N GLN A 2 26.22 0.45 14.55
CA GLN A 2 24.86 0.34 15.09
C GLN A 2 23.83 0.50 13.98
N ALA A 3 22.82 -0.37 13.91
CA ALA A 3 21.64 -0.17 13.06
C ALA A 3 20.55 0.51 13.91
N LYS A 4 20.31 1.80 13.66
CA LYS A 4 19.18 2.54 14.22
C LYS A 4 18.03 2.42 13.22
N GLY A 5 16.92 1.83 13.66
CA GLY A 5 15.76 1.44 12.86
C GLY A 5 14.96 2.60 12.24
N GLY A 6 15.59 3.36 11.36
CA GLY A 6 14.97 4.23 10.36
C GLY A 6 15.80 4.11 9.08
N GLU A 7 15.17 4.28 7.91
CA GLU A 7 15.87 4.34 6.62
C GLU A 7 16.88 5.51 6.69
N SER A 8 18.14 5.20 7.02
CA SER A 8 19.17 6.23 7.13
C SER A 8 19.38 6.85 5.75
N PRO A 9 19.45 8.18 5.64
CA PRO A 9 19.67 8.81 4.35
C PRO A 9 20.99 8.34 3.74
N ILE A 10 20.97 8.12 2.42
CA ILE A 10 22.15 7.73 1.66
C ILE A 10 23.13 8.91 1.64
N GLY A 11 24.33 8.64 2.15
CA GLY A 11 25.42 9.61 2.24
C GLY A 11 26.27 9.68 0.97
N ILE A 12 27.19 10.64 0.96
CA ILE A 12 28.07 10.97 -0.19
C ILE A 12 28.90 9.78 -0.71
N ARG A 13 29.26 8.82 0.15
CA ARG A 13 30.09 7.67 -0.24
C ARG A 13 29.47 6.85 -1.37
N ALA A 14 28.16 6.60 -1.31
CA ALA A 14 27.46 5.86 -2.36
C ALA A 14 27.57 6.55 -3.73
N ILE A 15 27.64 7.88 -3.75
CA ILE A 15 27.79 8.67 -4.99
C ILE A 15 29.20 8.54 -5.54
N GLN A 16 30.21 8.58 -4.67
CA GLN A 16 31.62 8.43 -5.05
C GLN A 16 31.92 7.02 -5.57
N GLU A 17 31.35 6.01 -4.93
CA GLU A 17 31.48 4.61 -5.33
C GLU A 17 30.88 4.37 -6.72
N ILE A 18 29.63 4.81 -6.96
CA ILE A 18 29.00 4.61 -8.28
C ILE A 18 29.67 5.44 -9.38
N TYR A 19 30.16 6.63 -9.06
CA TYR A 19 30.89 7.46 -10.01
C TYR A 19 32.20 6.76 -10.44
N THR A 20 32.95 6.24 -9.48
CA THR A 20 34.17 5.46 -9.76
C THR A 20 33.85 4.19 -10.54
N ALA A 21 32.77 3.49 -10.16
CA ALA A 21 32.34 2.29 -10.85
C ALA A 21 31.95 2.57 -12.31
N LYS A 22 31.28 3.69 -12.59
CA LYS A 22 30.94 4.08 -13.97
C LYS A 22 32.20 4.16 -14.84
N ASP A 23 33.24 4.82 -14.36
CA ASP A 23 34.48 4.96 -15.13
C ASP A 23 35.25 3.64 -15.22
N LEU A 24 35.26 2.85 -14.15
CA LEU A 24 35.89 1.52 -14.12
C LEU A 24 35.26 0.52 -15.09
N TYR A 25 33.93 0.55 -15.23
CA TYR A 25 33.18 -0.36 -16.10
C TYR A 25 32.79 0.27 -17.44
N GLU A 26 33.38 1.44 -17.79
CA GLU A 26 33.11 2.17 -19.04
C GLU A 26 31.60 2.41 -19.31
N ALA A 27 30.81 2.57 -18.24
CA ALA A 27 29.38 2.77 -18.35
C ALA A 27 29.04 4.19 -18.81
N GLN A 28 27.95 4.32 -19.56
CA GLN A 28 27.51 5.63 -20.06
C GLN A 28 26.94 6.52 -18.94
N GLU A 29 26.29 5.91 -17.94
CA GLU A 29 25.59 6.63 -16.89
C GLU A 29 25.77 5.97 -15.51
N ALA A 30 25.70 6.78 -14.45
CA ALA A 30 25.79 6.35 -13.05
C ALA A 30 24.49 6.65 -12.32
N TRP A 31 23.84 5.64 -11.75
CA TRP A 31 22.53 5.77 -11.10
C TRP A 31 22.59 5.20 -9.68
N VAL A 32 22.01 5.92 -8.72
CA VAL A 32 21.76 5.40 -7.37
C VAL A 32 20.25 5.33 -7.15
N ILE A 33 19.76 4.11 -6.92
CA ILE A 33 18.35 3.83 -6.65
C ILE A 33 18.23 3.32 -5.22
N THR A 34 17.33 3.90 -4.42
CA THR A 34 17.13 3.54 -3.01
C THR A 34 15.68 3.72 -2.58
N ASN A 35 15.26 2.94 -1.57
CA ASN A 35 14.00 3.15 -0.86
C ASN A 35 14.12 4.21 0.26
N SER A 36 15.31 4.76 0.50
CA SER A 36 15.55 5.84 1.46
C SER A 36 15.60 7.21 0.75
N TYR A 37 15.94 8.26 1.50
CA TYR A 37 16.27 9.58 0.97
C TYR A 37 17.78 9.77 0.86
N PHE A 38 18.22 10.85 0.22
CA PHE A 38 19.63 11.24 0.14
C PHE A 38 19.93 12.37 1.12
N THR A 39 21.17 12.44 1.62
CA THR A 39 21.63 13.64 2.32
C THR A 39 21.83 14.78 1.32
N LYS A 40 21.74 16.04 1.78
CA LYS A 40 22.06 17.22 0.94
C LYS A 40 23.45 17.13 0.30
N SER A 41 24.42 16.60 1.04
CA SER A 41 25.78 16.38 0.54
C SER A 41 25.85 15.33 -0.57
N ALA A 42 25.05 14.27 -0.49
CA ALA A 42 24.93 13.28 -1.56
C ALA A 42 24.27 13.88 -2.80
N GLU A 43 23.20 14.66 -2.63
CA GLU A 43 22.53 15.37 -3.74
C GLU A 43 23.48 16.35 -4.44
N GLU A 44 24.25 17.12 -3.68
CA GLU A 44 25.24 18.04 -4.23
C GLU A 44 26.36 17.30 -4.97
N ALA A 45 26.90 16.23 -4.38
CA ALA A 45 27.91 15.40 -5.04
C ALA A 45 27.38 14.78 -6.32
N ALA A 46 26.15 14.27 -6.31
CA ALA A 46 25.53 13.65 -7.47
C ALA A 46 25.36 14.65 -8.61
N ARG A 47 24.96 15.90 -8.29
CA ARG A 47 24.90 16.99 -9.28
C ARG A 47 26.27 17.29 -9.89
N LYS A 48 27.32 17.35 -9.08
CA LYS A 48 28.69 17.64 -9.56
C LYS A 48 29.28 16.49 -10.39
N LEU A 49 28.96 15.26 -10.02
CA LEU A 49 29.50 14.03 -10.62
C LEU A 49 28.59 13.44 -11.71
N ASN A 50 27.51 14.14 -12.08
CA ASN A 50 26.51 13.68 -13.04
C ASN A 50 25.95 12.27 -12.73
N VAL A 51 25.65 12.01 -11.47
CA VAL A 51 25.02 10.77 -10.99
C VAL A 51 23.51 11.00 -10.85
N LYS A 52 22.69 10.13 -11.45
CA LYS A 52 21.23 10.19 -11.36
C LYS A 52 20.76 9.58 -10.04
N LEU A 53 19.83 10.25 -9.35
CA LEU A 53 19.30 9.82 -8.06
C LEU A 53 17.83 9.45 -8.15
N PHE A 54 17.48 8.25 -7.69
CA PHE A 54 16.11 7.78 -7.54
C PHE A 54 15.88 7.37 -6.10
N ASN A 55 15.00 8.10 -5.42
CA ASN A 55 14.57 7.80 -4.05
C ASN A 55 13.14 7.24 -4.05
N LYS A 56 12.64 6.90 -2.87
CA LYS A 56 11.27 6.38 -2.67
C LYS A 56 10.18 7.21 -3.37
N LEU A 57 10.26 8.54 -3.35
CA LEU A 57 9.26 9.39 -3.99
C LEU A 57 9.28 9.26 -5.52
N HIS A 58 10.47 9.17 -6.12
CA HIS A 58 10.60 8.94 -7.55
C HIS A 58 10.03 7.58 -7.95
N LEU A 59 10.36 6.54 -7.17
CA LEU A 59 9.84 5.19 -7.40
C LEU A 59 8.30 5.15 -7.28
N MET A 60 7.73 5.78 -6.24
CA MET A 60 6.28 5.88 -6.08
C MET A 60 5.63 6.62 -7.26
N ARG A 61 6.23 7.69 -7.76
CA ARG A 61 5.71 8.40 -8.94
C ARG A 61 5.72 7.52 -10.17
N ILE A 62 6.82 6.80 -10.43
CA ILE A 62 6.92 5.89 -11.57
C ILE A 62 5.83 4.81 -11.46
N ILE A 63 5.70 4.17 -10.29
CA ILE A 63 4.67 3.15 -10.04
C ILE A 63 3.26 3.70 -10.27
N ASN A 64 2.99 4.92 -9.78
CA ASN A 64 1.68 5.57 -9.96
C ASN A 64 1.44 6.06 -11.39
N GLN A 65 2.47 6.27 -12.21
CA GLN A 65 2.31 6.64 -13.61
C GLN A 65 2.05 5.43 -14.52
N VAL A 66 2.34 4.22 -14.06
CA VAL A 66 1.99 3.00 -14.78
C VAL A 66 0.46 2.87 -14.81
N SER A 67 -0.12 3.05 -16.01
CA SER A 67 -1.56 3.19 -16.27
C SER A 67 -2.44 2.10 -15.64
N GLY A 68 -1.90 0.89 -15.42
CA GLY A 68 -2.60 -0.21 -14.79
C GLY A 68 -2.69 -0.12 -13.26
N TYR A 69 -1.72 0.50 -12.58
CA TYR A 69 -1.65 0.48 -11.12
C TYR A 69 -2.76 1.31 -10.47
N ASN A 70 -3.05 2.51 -11.00
CA ASN A 70 -4.13 3.36 -10.48
C ASN A 70 -5.52 2.74 -10.69
N ALA A 71 -5.75 2.08 -11.83
CA ALA A 71 -7.00 1.38 -12.10
C ALA A 71 -7.20 0.23 -11.09
N ILE A 72 -6.16 -0.57 -10.86
CA ILE A 72 -6.18 -1.65 -9.85
C ILE A 72 -6.40 -1.07 -8.45
N LEU A 73 -5.75 0.04 -8.10
CA LEU A 73 -5.88 0.67 -6.79
C LEU A 73 -7.30 1.19 -6.56
N LYS A 74 -7.93 1.77 -7.60
CA LYS A 74 -9.33 2.23 -7.55
C LYS A 74 -10.27 1.05 -7.33
N ILE A 75 -10.11 -0.02 -8.11
CA ILE A 75 -10.92 -1.24 -7.99
C ILE A 75 -10.75 -1.87 -6.60
N LYS A 76 -9.51 -1.95 -6.07
CA LYS A 76 -9.25 -2.48 -4.73
C LYS A 76 -9.96 -1.67 -3.63
N LYS A 77 -10.00 -0.34 -3.74
CA LYS A 77 -10.71 0.52 -2.78
C LYS A 77 -12.21 0.30 -2.83
N GLU A 78 -12.78 0.22 -4.04
CA GLU A 78 -14.20 -0.07 -4.23
C GLU A 78 -14.55 -1.47 -3.71
N LEU A 79 -13.73 -2.48 -3.99
CA LEU A 79 -13.90 -3.84 -3.48
C LEU A 79 -13.90 -3.88 -1.95
N TYR A 80 -12.98 -3.19 -1.28
CA TYR A 80 -12.92 -3.12 0.19
C TYR A 80 -14.22 -2.57 0.80
N LEU A 81 -14.77 -1.50 0.22
CA LEU A 81 -16.04 -0.90 0.67
C LEU A 81 -17.23 -1.86 0.45
N VAL A 82 -17.22 -2.60 -0.66
CA VAL A 82 -18.24 -3.61 -0.96
C VAL A 82 -18.17 -4.77 0.05
N GLU A 83 -16.97 -5.28 0.35
CA GLU A 83 -16.76 -6.35 1.33
C GLU A 83 -17.28 -5.95 2.72
N GLU A 84 -16.98 -4.72 3.17
CA GLU A 84 -17.49 -4.21 4.44
C GLU A 84 -19.03 -4.13 4.47
N THR A 85 -19.63 -3.70 3.36
CA THR A 85 -21.10 -3.60 3.24
C THR A 85 -21.75 -4.98 3.22
N LEU A 86 -21.16 -5.95 2.54
CA LEU A 86 -21.65 -7.33 2.48
C LEU A 86 -21.66 -7.98 3.87
N GLU A 87 -20.66 -7.70 4.69
CA GLU A 87 -20.60 -8.25 6.05
C GLU A 87 -21.68 -7.69 6.98
N LYS A 88 -21.96 -6.38 6.84
CA LYS A 88 -23.08 -5.73 7.54
C LYS A 88 -24.42 -6.33 7.12
N LEU A 89 -24.63 -6.55 5.82
CA LEU A 89 -25.85 -7.16 5.29
C LEU A 89 -26.05 -8.60 5.78
N ARG A 90 -24.99 -9.42 5.79
CA ARG A 90 -25.04 -10.79 6.33
C ARG A 90 -25.47 -10.81 7.80
N THR A 91 -24.90 -9.90 8.60
CA THR A 91 -25.26 -9.79 10.01
C THR A 91 -26.74 -9.43 10.15
N ARG A 92 -27.21 -8.45 9.38
CA ARG A 92 -28.61 -8.03 9.40
C ARG A 92 -29.57 -9.13 8.96
N GLU A 93 -29.21 -9.92 7.95
CA GLU A 93 -30.00 -11.07 7.48
C GLU A 93 -30.15 -12.12 8.59
N GLN A 94 -29.09 -12.41 9.35
CA GLN A 94 -29.14 -13.35 10.46
C GLN A 94 -30.04 -12.87 11.61
N GLU A 95 -30.05 -11.56 11.90
CA GLU A 95 -30.96 -10.97 12.90
C GLU A 95 -32.41 -11.12 12.46
N LEU A 96 -32.72 -10.77 11.21
CA LEU A 96 -34.07 -10.88 10.66
C LEU A 96 -34.56 -12.33 10.67
N LEU A 97 -33.69 -13.31 10.39
CA LEU A 97 -34.05 -14.72 10.44
C LEU A 97 -34.40 -15.18 11.87
N LYS A 98 -33.66 -14.68 12.87
CA LYS A 98 -33.97 -14.96 14.29
C LYS A 98 -35.29 -14.32 14.71
N GLU A 99 -35.53 -13.07 14.33
CA GLU A 99 -36.79 -12.36 14.60
C GLU A 99 -37.98 -13.07 13.95
N LYS A 100 -37.85 -13.47 12.69
CA LYS A 100 -38.88 -14.23 11.97
C LYS A 100 -39.22 -15.54 12.68
N LYS A 101 -38.19 -16.31 13.07
CA LYS A 101 -38.40 -17.58 13.79
C LYS A 101 -39.14 -17.38 15.12
N ALA A 102 -38.77 -16.34 15.88
CA ALA A 102 -39.45 -16.00 17.13
C ALA A 102 -40.92 -15.60 16.92
N LEU A 103 -41.24 -14.93 15.81
CA LEU A 103 -42.62 -14.59 15.46
C LEU A 103 -43.44 -15.83 15.07
N GLU A 104 -42.86 -16.74 14.30
CA GLU A 104 -43.51 -18.01 13.91
C GLU A 104 -43.84 -18.88 15.13
N GLU A 105 -42.92 -18.95 16.10
CA GLU A 105 -43.15 -19.66 17.37
C GLU A 105 -44.32 -19.03 18.16
N ARG A 106 -44.35 -17.69 18.28
CA ARG A 106 -45.45 -16.95 18.94
C ARG A 106 -46.79 -17.16 18.24
N LEU A 107 -46.81 -17.15 16.91
CA LEU A 107 -48.03 -17.42 16.13
C LEU A 107 -48.57 -18.82 16.42
N SER A 108 -47.69 -19.83 16.46
CA SER A 108 -48.08 -21.20 16.81
C SER A 108 -48.69 -21.32 18.20
N GLU A 109 -48.15 -20.58 19.18
CA GLU A 109 -48.72 -20.53 20.54
C GLU A 109 -50.10 -19.89 20.58
N ILE A 110 -50.31 -18.80 19.83
CA ILE A 110 -51.60 -18.12 19.74
C ILE A 110 -52.64 -19.03 19.08
N GLU A 111 -52.29 -19.69 17.97
CA GLU A 111 -53.20 -20.62 17.28
C GLU A 111 -53.63 -21.79 18.17
N LYS A 112 -52.73 -22.32 19.00
CA LYS A 112 -53.07 -23.36 20.00
C LYS A 112 -54.04 -22.86 21.06
N LYS A 113 -53.90 -21.60 21.51
CA LYS A 113 -54.82 -20.98 22.49
C LYS A 113 -56.21 -20.72 21.93
N ILE A 114 -56.35 -20.47 20.63
CA ILE A 114 -57.65 -20.22 19.98
C ILE A 114 -58.43 -21.54 19.75
N LYS A 115 -57.74 -22.68 19.61
CA LYS A 115 -58.34 -23.99 19.34
C LYS A 115 -58.83 -24.76 20.58
N ASN A 116 -58.46 -24.33 21.79
CA ASN A 116 -58.97 -24.85 23.06
C ASN A 116 -60.07 -23.95 23.61
#